data_AF-A0A401GAV0-F1
#
_entry.id   AF-A0A401GAV0-F1
#
_cell.length_a   1.000
_cell.length_b   1.000
_cell.length_c   1.000
_cell.angle_alpha   90.00
_cell.angle_beta   90.00
_cell.angle_gamma   90.00
#
_symmetry.space_group_name_H-M   'P 1'
#
loop_
_entity.id
_entity.type
_entity.pdbx_description
1 polymer ?
#
loop_
_entity_poly.entity_id
_entity_poly.type
_entity_poly.pdbx_seq_one_letter_code
_entity_poly.pdbx_strand_id
1 'polypeptide(L)'
;MALFQWRDEITVKKFTESAFTNFGGNLFLPTTIVQRIVDCAHAGKLTSLEQLKKEVAWRKDWMDEYGKPILEIVRLSHPLHQENPTFS
;
A
#
# COMPACT_ATOMS: atom_id res chain seq x y z
N MET A 1 -6.24 2.96 9.54
CA MET A 1 -6.43 2.55 8.12
C MET A 1 -5.88 1.15 7.94
N ALA A 2 -6.57 0.28 7.20
CA ALA A 2 -6.27 -1.16 7.08
C ALA A 2 -4.82 -1.46 6.61
N LEU A 3 -4.24 -0.59 5.77
CA LEU A 3 -2.85 -0.75 5.29
C LEU A 3 -1.80 -0.64 6.41
N PHE A 4 -2.03 0.19 7.45
CA PHE A 4 -1.11 0.27 8.59
C PHE A 4 -1.15 -1.00 9.44
N GLN A 5 -2.34 -1.57 9.66
CA GLN A 5 -2.47 -2.83 10.39
C GLN A 5 -1.79 -3.97 9.63
N TRP A 6 -2.08 -4.11 8.34
CA TRP A 6 -1.44 -5.12 7.50
C TRP A 6 0.09 -4.97 7.47
N ARG A 7 0.60 -3.74 7.39
CA ARG A 7 2.04 -3.47 7.44
C ARG A 7 2.67 -4.01 8.71
N ASP A 8 2.04 -3.74 9.85
CA ASP A 8 2.57 -4.13 11.15
C ASP A 8 2.58 -5.67 11.29
N GLU A 9 1.51 -6.34 10.83
CA GLU A 9 1.45 -7.81 10.76
C GLU A 9 2.56 -8.42 9.87
N ILE A 10 2.81 -7.86 8.69
CA ILE A 10 3.85 -8.36 7.79
C ILE A 10 5.25 -8.10 8.37
N THR A 11 5.44 -6.99 9.08
CA THR A 11 6.74 -6.68 9.71
C THR A 11 7.10 -7.72 10.76
N VAL A 12 6.14 -8.10 11.60
CA VAL A 12 6.33 -9.18 12.59
C VAL A 12 6.65 -10.50 11.91
N LYS A 13 5.94 -10.86 10.83
CA LYS A 13 6.15 -12.10 10.08
C LYS A 13 7.50 -12.16 9.36
N LYS A 14 7.97 -11.06 8.77
CA LYS A 14 9.18 -11.04 7.91
C LYS A 14 10.48 -10.84 8.70
N PHE A 15 10.43 -10.14 9.83
CA PHE A 15 11.62 -9.81 10.61
C PHE A 15 11.64 -10.55 11.94
N THR A 16 10.96 -10.02 12.96
CA THR A 16 10.68 -10.62 14.29
C THR A 16 9.82 -9.62 15.08
N GLU A 17 9.20 -10.05 16.17
CA GLU A 17 8.57 -9.14 17.13
C GLU A 17 9.56 -8.15 17.74
N SER A 18 10.80 -8.58 18.01
CA SER A 18 11.86 -7.71 18.54
C SER A 18 12.23 -6.61 17.54
N ALA A 19 12.39 -6.95 16.26
CA ALA A 19 12.64 -5.95 15.22
C ALA A 19 11.46 -4.98 15.07
N PHE A 20 10.22 -5.47 15.13
CA PHE A 20 9.03 -4.62 15.12
C PHE A 20 8.97 -3.68 16.33
N THR A 21 9.34 -4.15 17.52
CA THR A 21 9.35 -3.31 18.73
C THR A 21 10.33 -2.13 18.61
N ASN A 22 11.47 -2.34 17.95
CA ASN A 22 12.51 -1.32 17.81
C ASN A 22 12.28 -0.36 16.63
N PHE A 23 11.73 -0.84 15.51
CA PHE A 23 11.65 -0.07 14.26
C PHE A 23 10.22 0.15 13.75
N GLY A 24 9.25 -0.57 14.32
CA GLY A 24 7.86 -0.59 13.88
C GLY A 24 7.71 -1.05 12.43
N GLY A 25 6.53 -0.81 11.86
CA GLY A 25 6.26 -1.13 10.46
C GLY A 25 7.09 -0.35 9.43
N ASN A 26 7.82 0.69 9.85
CA ASN A 26 8.72 1.45 8.97
C ASN A 26 9.87 0.60 8.42
N LEU A 27 10.25 -0.48 9.12
CA LEU A 27 11.26 -1.42 8.67
C LEU A 27 10.85 -2.14 7.37
N PHE A 28 9.56 -2.38 7.20
CA PHE A 28 9.00 -3.05 6.04
C PHE A 28 8.44 -2.06 5.01
N LEU A 29 7.53 -1.18 5.42
CA LEU A 29 6.88 -0.21 4.54
C LEU A 29 6.96 1.18 5.18
N PRO A 30 7.92 2.02 4.78
CA PRO A 30 8.09 3.35 5.37
C PRO A 30 6.79 4.17 5.33
N THR A 31 6.56 4.95 6.38
CA THR A 31 5.34 5.76 6.49
C THR A 31 5.18 6.75 5.34
N THR A 32 6.28 7.28 4.79
CA THR A 32 6.27 8.12 3.58
C THR A 32 5.72 7.39 2.35
N ILE A 33 6.04 6.10 2.21
CA ILE A 33 5.51 5.25 1.15
C ILE A 33 4.03 4.94 1.38
N VAL A 34 3.63 4.64 2.63
CA VAL A 34 2.22 4.47 2.98
C VAL A 34 1.41 5.71 2.64
N GLN A 35 1.91 6.90 2.99
CA GLN A 35 1.23 8.16 2.66
C GLN A 35 1.10 8.35 1.15
N ARG A 36 2.17 8.07 0.39
CA ARG A 36 2.11 8.15 -1.09
C ARG A 36 1.07 7.20 -1.68
N ILE A 37 0.95 5.99 -1.13
CA ILE A 37 -0.07 5.02 -1.55
C ILE A 37 -1.47 5.59 -1.30
N VAL A 38 -1.71 6.17 -0.12
CA VAL A 38 -3.00 6.80 0.24
C VAL A 38 -3.32 7.97 -0.67
N ASP A 39 -2.34 8.86 -0.92
CA ASP A 39 -2.54 10.03 -1.77
C ASP A 39 -2.89 9.61 -3.21
N CYS A 40 -2.19 8.59 -3.74
CA CYS A 40 -2.49 8.04 -5.06
C CYS A 40 -3.84 7.30 -5.10
N ALA A 41 -4.25 6.63 -4.01
CA ALA A 41 -5.56 6.01 -3.90
C ALA A 41 -6.68 7.05 -3.93
N HIS A 42 -6.56 8.13 -3.14
CA HIS A 42 -7.51 9.24 -3.15
C HIS A 42 -7.60 9.93 -4.51
N ALA A 43 -6.49 10.03 -5.24
CA ALA A 43 -6.45 10.58 -6.59
C ALA A 43 -6.92 9.59 -7.69
N GLY A 44 -7.36 8.37 -7.34
CA GLY A 44 -7.80 7.36 -8.30
C GLY A 44 -6.68 6.78 -9.18
N LYS A 45 -5.40 6.98 -8.82
CA LYS A 45 -4.24 6.60 -9.63
C LYS A 45 -3.80 5.14 -9.46
N LEU A 46 -4.34 4.42 -8.48
CA LEU A 46 -3.94 3.04 -8.16
C LEU A 46 -4.99 2.03 -8.64
N THR A 47 -5.18 1.92 -9.96
CA THR A 47 -6.08 0.91 -10.56
C THR A 47 -5.35 -0.37 -10.95
N SER A 48 -4.02 -0.34 -11.10
CA SER A 48 -3.21 -1.52 -11.44
C SER A 48 -1.90 -1.63 -10.64
N LEU A 49 -1.31 -2.83 -10.64
CA LEU A 49 0.01 -3.07 -10.05
C LEU A 49 1.12 -2.27 -10.75
N GLU A 50 1.00 -2.04 -12.05
CA GLU A 50 1.98 -1.24 -12.80
C GLU A 50 1.95 0.23 -12.38
N GLN A 51 0.76 0.78 -12.11
CA GLN A 51 0.65 2.14 -11.58
C GLN A 51 1.21 2.22 -10.16
N LEU A 52 0.95 1.22 -9.32
CA LEU A 52 1.55 1.15 -7.98
C LEU A 52 3.09 1.14 -8.07
N LYS A 53 3.66 0.32 -8.97
CA LYS A 53 5.11 0.27 -9.24
C LYS A 53 5.67 1.61 -9.72
N LYS A 54 4.90 2.35 -10.53
CA LYS A 54 5.30 3.65 -11.07
C LYS A 54 5.27 4.76 -10.02
N GLU A 55 4.23 4.79 -9.19
CA GLU A 55 3.98 5.87 -8.23
C GLU A 55 4.77 5.72 -6.93
N VAL A 56 5.26 4.51 -6.64
CA VAL A 56 5.88 4.17 -5.37
C VAL A 56 7.31 3.68 -5.59
N ALA A 57 8.27 4.53 -5.21
CA ALA A 57 9.68 4.20 -5.18
C ALA A 57 10.02 3.34 -3.94
N TRP A 58 9.61 2.08 -3.96
CA TRP A 58 9.94 1.07 -2.95
C TRP A 58 10.88 0.00 -3.53
N ARG A 59 11.31 -0.93 -2.68
CA ARG A 59 12.17 -2.04 -3.08
C ARG A 59 11.48 -2.92 -4.12
N LYS A 60 12.16 -3.18 -5.25
CA LYS A 60 11.58 -3.93 -6.38
C LYS A 60 11.16 -5.34 -5.98
N ASP A 61 12.01 -6.05 -5.23
CA ASP A 61 11.73 -7.40 -4.73
C ASP A 61 10.49 -7.42 -3.84
N TRP A 62 10.34 -6.43 -2.95
CA TRP A 62 9.16 -6.34 -2.08
C TRP A 62 7.91 -5.89 -2.83
N MET A 63 8.05 -5.03 -3.84
CA MET A 63 6.95 -4.63 -4.70
C MET A 63 6.41 -5.81 -5.53
N ASP A 64 7.29 -6.69 -6.00
CA ASP A 64 6.89 -7.91 -6.71
C ASP A 64 6.20 -8.91 -5.78
N GLU A 65 6.63 -9.02 -4.52
CA GLU A 65 6.06 -9.92 -3.51
C GLU A 65 4.73 -9.40 -2.93
N TYR A 66 4.65 -8.10 -2.60
CA TYR A 66 3.55 -7.53 -1.80
C TYR A 66 2.67 -6.52 -2.53
N GLY A 67 3.02 -6.12 -3.76
CA GLY A 67 2.27 -5.10 -4.48
C GLY A 67 0.80 -5.49 -4.74
N LYS A 68 0.52 -6.77 -5.00
CA LYS A 68 -0.87 -7.27 -5.16
C LYS A 68 -1.69 -7.16 -3.87
N PRO A 69 -1.24 -7.69 -2.70
CA PRO A 69 -1.89 -7.47 -1.43
C PRO A 69 -2.13 -5.98 -1.08
N ILE A 70 -1.14 -5.12 -1.32
CA ILE A 70 -1.27 -3.68 -1.07
C ILE A 70 -2.41 -3.10 -1.91
N LEU A 71 -2.44 -3.41 -3.21
CA LEU A 71 -3.47 -2.92 -4.12
C LEU A 71 -4.87 -3.38 -3.71
N GLU A 72 -5.01 -4.62 -3.26
CA GLU A 72 -6.27 -5.16 -2.76
C GLU A 72 -6.76 -4.43 -1.50
N ILE A 73 -5.89 -4.22 -0.52
CA ILE A 73 -6.21 -3.48 0.71
C ILE A 73 -6.63 -2.04 0.40
N VAL A 74 -5.92 -1.40 -0.54
CA VAL A 74 -6.26 -0.05 -1.02
C VAL A 74 -7.65 -0.02 -1.65
N ARG A 75 -7.97 -0.97 -2.54
CA ARG A 75 -9.30 -1.07 -3.18
C ARG A 75 -10.42 -1.29 -2.17
N LEU A 76 -10.19 -2.11 -1.14
CA LEU A 76 -11.16 -2.36 -0.08
C LEU A 76 -11.38 -1.12 0.82
N SER A 77 -10.33 -0.33 1.03
CA SER A 77 -10.39 0.88 1.88
C SER A 77 -10.86 2.12 1.12
N HIS A 78 -10.67 2.15 -0.19
CA HIS A 78 -11.03 3.23 -1.10
C HIS A 78 -11.78 2.63 -2.29
N PRO A 79 -13.08 2.27 -2.13
CA PRO A 79 -13.89 1.92 -3.28
C PRO A 79 -13.83 3.12 -4.23
N LEU A 80 -13.25 2.92 -5.41
CA LEU A 80 -13.18 3.94 -6.45
C LEU A 80 -14.59 4.52 -6.57
N HIS A 81 -14.73 5.83 -6.38
CA HIS A 81 -15.91 6.53 -6.87
C HIS A 81 -15.89 6.26 -8.37
N GLN A 82 -16.70 5.29 -8.81
CA GLN A 82 -16.90 5.06 -10.23
C GLN A 82 -17.42 6.40 -10.77
N GLU A 83 -16.65 7.00 -11.68
CA GLU A 83 -17.11 8.18 -12.39
C GLU A 83 -18.49 7.84 -12.95
N ASN A 84 -19.51 8.62 -12.56
CA ASN A 84 -20.82 8.52 -13.18
C ASN A 84 -20.61 8.58 -14.69
N PRO A 85 -21.17 7.65 -15.49
CA PRO A 85 -21.18 7.81 -16.93
C PRO A 85 -21.98 9.08 -17.21
N THR A 86 -21.28 10.17 -17.53
CA THR A 86 -21.91 11.38 -18.01
C THR A 86 -22.42 11.05 -19.41
N PHE A 87 -23.66 10.56 -19.49
CA PHE A 87 -24.41 10.60 -20.72
C PHE A 87 -24.75 12.07 -20.98
N SER A 88 -24.08 12.68 -21.96
CA SER A 88 -24.48 13.93 -22.60
C SER A 88 -23.98 13.93 -24.04
#